data_AF-A0A2G2MBC2-F1
#
_entry.id   AF-A0A2G2MBC2-F1
#
_cell.length_a   1.000
_cell.length_b   1.000
_cell.length_c   1.000
_cell.angle_alpha   90.00
_cell.angle_beta   90.00
_cell.angle_gamma   90.00
#
_symmetry.space_group_name_H-M   'P 1'
#
loop_
_entity.id
_entity.type
_entity.pdbx_description
1 polymer ?
#
loop_
_entity_poly.entity_id
_entity_poly.type
_entity_poly.pdbx_seq_one_letter_code
_entity_poly.pdbx_strand_id
1 'polypeptide(L)'
;MSIEFITLLALAVSFICLFYLRESDPKRRRAFHLAKWAKKRYVTTAWLLCLSPGALLLFMEYYSPFIMWSAALSLVGWALALPKPKNRSNT
;
A
#
# COMPACT_ATOMS: atom_id res chain seq x y z
N MET A 1 6.27 -24.38 3.24
CA MET A 1 6.39 -22.92 3.14
C MET A 1 6.31 -22.37 4.55
N SER A 2 7.31 -21.65 5.06
CA SER A 2 7.24 -21.14 6.44
C SER A 2 6.26 -19.97 6.55
N ILE A 3 5.65 -19.84 7.72
CA ILE A 3 4.65 -18.81 8.02
C ILE A 3 5.22 -17.39 7.80
N GLU A 4 6.51 -17.21 8.05
CA GLU A 4 7.25 -15.97 7.83
C GLU A 4 7.22 -15.54 6.36
N PHE A 5 7.46 -16.46 5.41
CA PHE A 5 7.39 -16.14 3.98
C PHE A 5 5.98 -15.68 3.56
N ILE A 6 4.93 -16.28 4.14
CA ILE A 6 3.54 -15.91 3.86
C ILE A 6 3.28 -14.48 4.34
N THR A 7 3.74 -14.13 5.55
CA THR A 7 3.60 -12.76 6.08
C THR A 7 4.34 -11.73 5.23
N LEU A 8 5.58 -12.02 4.82
CA LEU A 8 6.38 -11.13 3.98
C LEU A 8 5.72 -10.90 2.62
N LEU A 9 5.17 -11.95 2.01
CA LEU A 9 4.50 -11.86 0.71
C LEU A 9 3.20 -11.04 0.83
N ALA A 10 2.39 -11.30 1.86
CA ALA A 10 1.18 -10.51 2.16
C ALA A 10 1.49 -9.01 2.35
N LEU A 11 2.59 -8.72 3.05
CA LEU A 11 3.05 -7.36 3.32
C LEU A 11 3.57 -6.68 2.05
N ALA A 12 4.37 -7.39 1.23
CA ALA A 12 4.86 -6.88 -0.05
C ALA A 12 3.72 -6.52 -1.03
N VAL A 13 2.69 -7.36 -1.12
CA VAL A 13 1.50 -7.09 -1.95
C VAL A 13 0.75 -5.84 -1.45
N SER A 14 0.55 -5.74 -0.14
CA SER A 14 -0.10 -4.59 0.49
C SER A 14 0.70 -3.30 0.26
N PHE A 15 2.03 -3.38 0.37
CA PHE A 15 2.95 -2.26 0.15
C PHE A 15 2.85 -1.72 -1.28
N ILE A 16 2.87 -2.60 -2.28
CA ILE A 16 2.75 -2.20 -3.69
C ILE A 16 1.40 -1.52 -3.95
N CYS A 17 0.31 -2.03 -3.38
CA CYS A 17 -1.01 -1.43 -3.51
C CYS A 17 -1.09 -0.03 -2.85
N LEU A 18 -0.53 0.12 -1.65
CA LEU A 18 -0.47 1.41 -0.96
C LEU A 18 0.41 2.42 -1.73
N PHE A 19 1.52 1.98 -2.29
CA PHE A 19 2.37 2.83 -3.13
C PHE A 19 1.61 3.32 -4.36
N TYR A 20 0.89 2.43 -5.06
CA TYR A 20 0.04 2.78 -6.20
C TYR A 20 -1.10 3.76 -5.82
N LEU A 21 -1.77 3.52 -4.69
CA LEU A 21 -2.82 4.41 -4.17
C LEU A 21 -2.28 5.81 -3.87
N ARG A 22 -1.13 5.87 -3.18
CA ARG A 22 -0.45 7.11 -2.82
C ARG A 22 0.01 7.92 -4.05
N GLU A 23 0.41 7.24 -5.11
CA GLU A 23 0.89 7.90 -6.33
C GLU A 23 -0.24 8.32 -7.26
N SER A 24 -1.37 7.61 -7.23
CA SER A 24 -2.57 7.97 -7.99
C SER A 24 -3.50 8.96 -7.24
N ASP A 25 -3.21 9.32 -5.99
CA ASP A 25 -4.02 10.23 -5.18
C ASP A 25 -4.10 11.67 -5.76
N PRO A 26 -5.30 12.25 -5.91
CA PRO A 26 -5.45 13.53 -6.58
C PRO A 26 -5.21 14.71 -5.64
N LYS A 27 -5.45 14.55 -4.33
CA LYS A 27 -5.23 15.57 -3.30
C LYS A 27 -3.73 15.78 -3.12
N ARG A 28 -2.96 14.68 -3.04
CA ARG A 28 -1.50 14.73 -2.98
C ARG A 28 -0.93 15.38 -4.24
N ARG A 29 -1.38 14.99 -5.43
CA ARG A 29 -0.92 15.61 -6.69
C ARG A 29 -1.26 17.10 -6.80
N ARG A 30 -2.45 17.52 -6.34
CA ARG A 30 -2.83 18.95 -6.27
C ARG A 30 -1.95 19.71 -5.29
N ALA A 31 -1.75 19.20 -4.08
CA ALA A 31 -0.95 19.85 -3.04
C ALA A 31 0.53 20.03 -3.45
N PHE A 32 1.07 19.12 -4.27
CA PHE A 32 2.44 19.18 -4.78
C PHE A 32 2.56 19.72 -6.21
N HIS A 33 1.50 20.32 -6.77
CA HIS A 33 1.46 20.86 -8.15
C HIS A 33 1.97 19.87 -9.23
N LEU A 34 1.72 18.58 -9.05
CA LEU A 34 2.13 17.53 -9.99
C LEU A 34 1.13 17.41 -11.15
N ALA A 35 1.60 16.93 -12.31
CA ALA A 35 0.76 16.64 -13.46
C ALA A 35 -0.40 15.69 -13.10
N LYS A 36 -1.57 15.95 -13.70
CA LYS A 36 -2.77 15.11 -13.52
C LYS A 36 -2.45 13.68 -13.97
N TRP A 37 -2.91 12.71 -13.20
CA TRP A 37 -2.73 11.30 -13.53
C TRP A 37 -3.54 10.95 -14.77
N ALA A 38 -2.86 10.55 -15.85
CA ALA A 38 -3.48 10.31 -17.15
C ALA A 38 -4.21 8.94 -17.26
N LYS A 39 -3.93 7.99 -16.37
CA LYS A 39 -4.46 6.62 -16.45
C LYS A 39 -5.78 6.46 -15.68
N LYS A 40 -6.59 5.46 -16.06
CA LYS A 40 -7.80 5.06 -15.33
C LYS A 40 -7.41 4.64 -13.89
N ARG A 41 -8.17 5.14 -12.91
CA ARG A 41 -7.85 5.00 -11.48
C ARG A 41 -8.67 3.85 -10.91
N TYR A 42 -7.99 2.82 -10.41
CA TYR A 42 -8.62 1.65 -9.80
C TYR A 42 -8.49 1.69 -8.28
N VAL A 43 -9.02 2.75 -7.66
CA VAL A 43 -8.84 3.01 -6.22
C VAL A 43 -9.49 1.92 -5.36
N THR A 44 -10.74 1.57 -5.66
CA THR A 44 -11.48 0.52 -4.94
C THR A 44 -10.82 -0.83 -5.11
N THR A 45 -10.43 -1.20 -6.33
CA THR A 45 -9.73 -2.45 -6.62
C THR A 45 -8.38 -2.53 -5.89
N ALA A 46 -7.60 -1.44 -5.88
CA ALA A 46 -6.33 -1.39 -5.17
C ALA A 46 -6.50 -1.52 -3.64
N TRP A 47 -7.57 -0.96 -3.07
CA TRP A 47 -7.91 -1.16 -1.66
C TRP A 47 -8.32 -2.60 -1.35
N LEU A 48 -9.14 -3.22 -2.21
CA LEU A 48 -9.52 -4.62 -2.05
C LEU A 48 -8.30 -5.54 -2.11
N LEU A 49 -7.39 -5.32 -3.07
CA LEU A 49 -6.12 -6.05 -3.16
C LEU A 49 -5.16 -5.76 -2.01
N CYS A 50 -5.21 -4.57 -1.41
CA CYS A 50 -4.41 -4.23 -0.24
C CYS A 50 -4.89 -4.99 1.02
N LEU A 51 -6.20 -5.22 1.15
CA LEU A 51 -6.80 -5.86 2.32
C LEU A 51 -6.99 -7.37 2.15
N SER A 52 -6.98 -7.88 0.91
CA SER A 52 -7.13 -9.30 0.62
C SER A 52 -6.12 -10.21 1.34
N PRO A 53 -4.83 -9.83 1.53
CA PRO A 53 -3.88 -10.70 2.23
C PRO A 53 -4.22 -10.85 3.71
N GLY A 54 -4.72 -9.78 4.36
CA GLY A 54 -5.19 -9.83 5.75
C GLY A 54 -6.42 -10.71 5.92
N ALA A 55 -7.38 -10.61 4.99
CA ALA A 55 -8.56 -11.47 4.98
C ALA A 55 -8.20 -12.95 4.79
N LEU A 56 -7.22 -13.25 3.93
CA LEU A 56 -6.73 -14.60 3.71
C LEU A 56 -6.02 -15.18 4.96
N LEU A 57 -5.23 -14.37 5.65
CA LEU A 57 -4.58 -14.76 6.91
C LEU A 57 -5.59 -15.09 8.02
N LEU A 58 -6.67 -14.29 8.13
CA LEU A 58 -7.78 -14.57 9.06
C LEU A 58 -8.54 -15.85 8.70
N PHE A 59 -8.81 -16.06 7.42
CA PHE A 59 -9.53 -17.25 6.95
C PHE A 59 -8.75 -18.55 7.23
N MET A 60 -7.42 -18.48 7.23
CA MET A 60 -6.55 -19.61 7.57
C MET A 60 -6.24 -19.73 9.07
N GLU A 61 -6.94 -18.96 9.92
CA GLU A 61 -6.80 -18.97 11.39
C GLU A 61 -5.38 -18.63 11.89
N TYR A 62 -4.56 -17.98 11.04
CA TYR A 62 -3.21 -17.56 11.38
C TYR A 62 -3.20 -16.21 12.10
N TYR A 63 -3.61 -16.19 13.37
CA TYR A 63 -3.78 -14.97 14.15
C TYR A 63 -2.47 -14.19 14.40
N SER A 64 -1.38 -14.87 14.74
CA SER A 64 -0.08 -14.23 15.00
C SER A 64 0.45 -13.51 13.73
N PRO A 65 0.51 -14.18 12.56
CA PRO A 65 0.77 -13.55 11.26
C PRO A 65 -0.13 -12.36 10.92
N PHE A 66 -1.43 -12.47 11.21
CA PHE A 66 -2.39 -11.40 10.97
C PHE A 66 -2.09 -10.15 11.81
N ILE A 67 -1.81 -10.31 13.10
CA ILE A 67 -1.47 -9.21 13.99
C ILE A 67 -0.16 -8.53 13.54
N MET A 68 0.86 -9.32 13.21
CA MET A 68 2.13 -8.79 12.66
C MET A 68 1.91 -8.01 11.36
N TRP A 69 1.11 -8.56 10.45
CA TRP A 69 0.77 -7.89 9.19
C TRP A 69 0.03 -6.56 9.43
N SER A 70 -0.94 -6.53 10.34
CA SER A 70 -1.72 -5.32 10.68
C SER A 70 -0.83 -4.22 11.29
N ALA A 71 0.06 -4.59 12.21
CA ALA A 71 1.02 -3.66 12.81
C ALA A 71 1.98 -3.10 11.74
N ALA A 72 2.53 -3.97 10.89
CA ALA A 72 3.44 -3.56 9.84
C ALA A 72 2.77 -2.68 8.77
N LEU A 73 1.52 -2.97 8.39
CA LEU A 73 0.75 -2.19 7.42
C LEU A 73 0.52 -0.77 7.93
N SER A 74 0.27 -0.60 9.22
CA SER A 74 0.15 0.72 9.85
C SER A 74 1.46 1.52 9.74
N LEU A 75 2.59 0.91 10.10
CA LEU A 75 3.92 1.54 9.98
C LEU A 75 4.26 1.88 8.53
N VAL A 76 3.97 0.98 7.59
CA VAL A 76 4.15 1.17 6.15
C VAL A 76 3.29 2.33 5.65
N GLY A 77 2.04 2.44 6.10
CA GLY A 77 1.16 3.55 5.74
C GLY A 77 1.76 4.90 6.09
N TRP A 78 2.34 5.02 7.29
CA TRP A 78 3.07 6.22 7.71
C TRP A 78 4.36 6.43 6.93
N ALA A 79 5.18 5.39 6.77
CA ALA A 79 6.44 5.46 6.00
C ALA A 79 6.21 5.85 4.54
N LEU A 80 5.08 5.44 3.95
CA LEU A 80 4.65 5.86 2.63
C LEU A 80 4.04 7.27 2.64
N ALA A 81 3.34 7.70 3.68
CA ALA A 81 2.76 9.04 3.72
C ALA A 81 3.83 10.15 3.81
N LEU A 82 4.91 9.91 4.57
CA LEU A 82 5.92 10.93 4.92
C LEU A 82 6.71 11.51 3.74
N PRO A 83 7.22 10.74 2.75
CA PRO A 83 8.10 11.31 1.75
C PRO A 83 7.36 12.27 0.81
N LYS A 84 7.93 13.46 0.62
CA LYS A 84 7.47 14.40 -0.41
C LYS A 84 7.77 13.80 -1.80
N PRO A 85 6.89 14.00 -2.80
CA PRO A 85 7.21 13.59 -4.16
C PRO A 85 8.49 14.31 -4.61
N LYS A 86 9.43 13.58 -5.21
CA LYS A 86 10.64 14.16 -5.77
C LYS A 86 10.21 15.03 -6.96
N ASN A 87 10.17 16.34 -6.77
CA ASN A 87 9.79 17.27 -7.82
C ASN A 87 10.83 17.17 -8.93
N ARG A 88 10.43 16.67 -10.11
CA ARG A 88 11.28 16.66 -11.30
C ARG A 88 11.13 18.00 -12.01
N SER A 89 11.45 19.09 -11.30
CA SER A 89 11.72 20.39 -11.93
C SER A 89 13.22 20.61 -11.84
N ASN A 90 13.87 20.65 -13.00
CA ASN A 90 15.29 20.90 -13.28
C ASN A 90 16.02 19.68 -13.88
N THR A 91 15.66 19.35 -15.12
CA THR A 91 16.63 19.28 -16.22
C THR A 91 15.89 19.44 -17.54
#